data_AF-A9US25-F1
#
_entry.id   AF-A9US25-F1
#
_cell.length_a   1.000
_cell.length_b   1.000
_cell.length_c   1.000
_cell.angle_alpha   90.00
_cell.angle_beta   90.00
_cell.angle_gamma   90.00
#
_symmetry.space_group_name_H-M   'P 1'
#
loop_
_entity.id
_entity.type
_entity.pdbx_description
1 polymer ?
#
loop_
_entity_poly.entity_id
_entity_poly.type
_entity_poly.pdbx_seq_one_letter_code
_entity_poly.pdbx_strand_id
1 'polypeptide(L)'
;MASSDPNEDEWVDLMGSGAVLKKTLHAGHGARADRGANATIIYSLTCDGKDVFRDKELRFRTGEGDAPTGTVLLPTTTPHFSFSCMKLSLALIVKRSTLSPALDIAIPMMSLGEKALIKSCRRFDPLEGATEDSEIVYEVELKDLASGVEYEDMSPEDRVAIASQRRAKGNEAYSAGDFVAAVSCYNRAMVALNISAENPELPAEPALRHECLLCFNNLAICYMKVPKEPCVLLNEYRKAMAKCDQALELDGRNVKALTRKFTCTLELNRLEDAEEVVQTGLKVDEERFRVLEAKLRSKQRKDDREKTDLYKRMMKGFDDGKGVEAEKDEVKKTEMERKVSFFIIVIVVISIILATLGLFAWMHFFPEA
;
A
#
# COMPACT_ATOMS: atom_id res chain seq x y z
N MET A 1 14.85 -16.35 53.32
CA MET A 1 14.10 -17.37 52.56
C MET A 1 13.63 -16.69 51.30
N ALA A 2 14.34 -16.89 50.19
CA ALA A 2 13.94 -16.35 48.90
C ALA A 2 12.83 -17.24 48.35
N SER A 3 11.65 -16.65 48.14
CA SER A 3 10.55 -17.28 47.41
C SER A 3 10.98 -17.41 45.95
N SER A 4 11.37 -18.60 45.52
CA SER A 4 11.48 -18.95 44.10
C SER A 4 10.06 -19.14 43.58
N ASP A 5 9.62 -18.24 42.70
CA ASP A 5 8.38 -18.44 41.95
C ASP A 5 8.59 -19.61 40.99
N PRO A 6 7.67 -20.58 40.90
CA PRO A 6 7.83 -21.81 40.12
C PRO A 6 7.75 -21.62 38.59
N ASN A 7 7.88 -20.38 38.09
CA ASN A 7 7.63 -20.01 36.70
C ASN A 7 8.84 -19.38 35.99
N GLU A 8 10.03 -19.42 36.60
CA GLU A 8 11.25 -18.77 36.08
C GLU A 8 11.85 -19.49 34.84
N ASP A 9 11.40 -20.69 34.51
CA ASP A 9 11.99 -21.51 33.44
C ASP A 9 11.10 -21.71 32.20
N GLU A 10 9.84 -21.27 32.23
CA GLU A 10 8.86 -21.52 31.17
C GLU A 10 8.86 -20.41 30.11
N TRP A 11 8.82 -20.79 28.83
CA TRP A 11 8.71 -19.84 27.73
C TRP A 11 7.29 -19.28 27.67
N VAL A 12 7.17 -17.96 27.80
CA VAL A 12 5.89 -17.24 27.69
C VAL A 12 5.66 -16.83 26.25
N ASP A 13 4.56 -17.29 25.64
CA ASP A 13 4.12 -16.84 24.32
C ASP A 13 3.41 -15.49 24.41
N LEU A 14 4.04 -14.46 23.86
CA LEU A 14 3.55 -13.09 23.93
C LEU A 14 2.41 -12.80 22.95
N MET A 15 2.22 -13.66 21.93
CA MET A 15 1.21 -13.45 20.89
C MET A 15 0.15 -14.56 20.82
N GLY A 16 0.32 -15.65 21.57
CA GLY A 16 -0.55 -16.83 21.52
C GLY A 16 -0.44 -17.64 20.22
N SER A 17 0.52 -17.32 19.36
CA SER A 17 0.76 -17.99 18.06
C SER A 17 2.08 -18.75 18.00
N GLY A 18 2.87 -18.73 19.08
CA GLY A 18 4.22 -19.30 19.16
C GLY A 18 5.28 -18.51 18.40
N ALA A 19 4.94 -17.37 17.80
CA ALA A 19 5.84 -16.61 16.93
C ALA A 19 6.88 -15.77 17.68
N VAL A 20 6.54 -15.31 18.89
CA VAL A 20 7.43 -14.54 19.78
C VAL A 20 7.32 -15.10 21.18
N LEU A 21 8.39 -15.76 21.64
CA LEU A 21 8.47 -16.36 22.96
C LEU A 21 9.47 -15.58 23.81
N LYS A 22 9.15 -15.38 25.09
CA LYS A 22 10.02 -14.71 26.07
C LYS A 22 10.30 -15.64 27.23
N LYS A 23 11.56 -15.75 27.64
CA LYS A 23 11.99 -16.41 28.87
C LYS A 23 12.79 -15.44 29.72
N THR A 24 12.35 -15.18 30.94
CA THR A 24 13.04 -14.28 31.87
C THR A 24 14.22 -15.02 32.51
N LEU A 25 15.44 -14.51 32.35
CA LEU A 25 16.65 -15.05 32.99
C LEU A 25 16.89 -14.41 34.36
N HIS A 26 16.71 -13.09 34.43
CA HIS A 26 16.79 -12.34 35.68
C HIS A 26 15.62 -11.38 35.75
N ALA A 27 14.80 -11.51 36.79
CA ALA A 27 13.70 -10.61 37.03
C ALA A 27 14.23 -9.19 37.29
N GLY A 28 13.63 -8.21 36.61
CA GLY A 28 13.87 -6.80 36.88
C GLY A 28 13.14 -6.31 38.13
N HIS A 29 13.29 -5.02 38.43
CA HIS A 29 12.62 -4.35 39.53
C HIS A 29 11.82 -3.13 39.04
N GLY A 30 10.73 -2.79 39.74
CA GLY A 30 9.91 -1.62 39.42
C GLY A 30 8.89 -1.84 38.30
N ALA A 31 8.30 -0.74 37.85
CA ALA A 31 7.25 -0.75 36.83
C ALA A 31 7.79 -1.21 35.46
N ARG A 32 6.89 -1.78 34.65
CA ARG A 32 7.18 -2.14 33.26
C ARG A 32 7.25 -0.89 32.40
N ALA A 33 7.85 -1.03 31.22
CA ALA A 33 7.93 0.06 30.26
C ALA A 33 6.54 0.42 29.70
N ASP A 34 6.04 1.61 30.02
CA ASP A 34 4.83 2.16 29.42
C ASP A 34 5.01 2.36 27.91
N ARG A 35 3.91 2.36 27.15
CA ARG A 35 3.95 2.70 25.72
C ARG A 35 4.41 4.15 25.56
N GLY A 36 5.41 4.38 24.72
CA GLY A 36 5.99 5.71 24.50
C GLY A 36 7.14 6.08 25.44
N ALA A 37 7.54 5.21 26.35
CA ALA A 37 8.72 5.38 27.21
C ALA A 37 10.02 5.24 26.39
N ASN A 38 11.05 6.03 26.74
CA ASN A 38 12.37 5.84 26.14
C ASN A 38 13.10 4.73 26.90
N ALA A 39 13.34 3.61 26.24
CA ALA A 39 14.05 2.46 26.78
C ALA A 39 15.47 2.39 26.23
N THR A 40 16.43 2.03 27.08
CA THR A 40 17.77 1.65 26.68
C THR A 40 17.97 0.17 26.96
N ILE A 41 18.24 -0.60 25.91
CA ILE A 41 18.55 -2.03 26.01
C ILE A 41 20.00 -2.30 25.63
N ILE A 42 20.55 -3.35 26.20
CA ILE A 42 21.71 -4.04 25.63
C ILE A 42 21.24 -5.39 25.14
N TYR A 43 21.57 -5.72 23.90
CA TYR A 43 21.13 -6.97 23.30
C TYR A 43 22.21 -7.64 22.44
N SER A 44 22.13 -8.96 22.44
CA SER A 44 22.95 -9.87 21.65
C SER A 44 22.02 -10.74 20.81
N LEU A 45 22.41 -11.03 19.57
CA LEU A 45 21.63 -11.86 18.66
C LEU A 45 22.43 -13.10 18.29
N THR A 46 21.78 -14.24 18.45
CA THR A 46 22.26 -15.54 18.01
C THR A 46 21.27 -16.15 17.02
N CYS A 47 21.77 -16.78 15.96
CA CYS A 47 20.98 -17.49 14.96
C CYS A 47 21.56 -18.90 14.81
N ASP A 48 20.75 -19.93 15.08
CA ASP A 48 21.18 -21.34 15.04
C ASP A 48 22.45 -21.61 15.88
N GLY A 49 22.53 -20.96 17.05
CA GLY A 49 23.68 -21.06 17.97
C GLY A 49 24.93 -20.29 17.52
N LYS A 50 24.88 -19.56 16.40
CA LYS A 50 25.98 -18.69 15.94
C LYS A 50 25.70 -17.24 16.33
N ASP A 51 26.70 -16.58 16.91
CA ASP A 51 26.61 -15.16 17.22
C ASP A 51 26.57 -14.32 15.95
N VAL A 52 25.51 -13.53 15.79
CA VAL A 52 25.40 -12.51 14.74
C VAL A 52 26.02 -11.20 15.23
N PHE A 53 25.69 -10.79 16.46
CA PHE A 53 26.35 -9.70 17.18
C PHE A 53 26.15 -9.85 18.69
N ARG A 54 27.02 -9.23 19.47
CA ARG A 54 26.93 -9.18 20.93
C ARG A 54 26.99 -7.74 21.46
N ASP A 55 26.37 -7.54 22.61
CA ASP A 55 26.48 -6.34 23.46
C ASP A 55 26.22 -5.02 22.72
N LYS A 56 25.23 -4.98 21.83
CA LYS A 56 24.81 -3.73 21.19
C LYS A 56 23.91 -2.96 22.13
N GLU A 57 24.27 -1.71 22.41
CA GLU A 57 23.36 -0.76 23.06
C GLU A 57 22.40 -0.18 22.03
N LEU A 58 21.10 -0.20 22.35
CA LEU A 58 20.07 0.43 21.56
C LEU A 58 19.17 1.25 22.47
N ARG A 59 19.04 2.53 22.16
CA ARG A 59 18.02 3.39 22.73
C ARG A 59 16.85 3.39 21.76
N PHE A 60 15.62 3.30 22.24
CA PHE A 60 14.44 3.35 21.39
C PHE A 60 13.23 3.75 22.24
N ARG A 61 12.10 3.99 21.58
CA ARG A 61 10.85 4.29 22.27
C ARG A 61 9.89 3.12 22.16
N THR A 62 9.43 2.60 23.29
CA THR A 62 8.61 1.39 23.39
C THR A 62 7.26 1.53 22.69
N GLY A 63 6.90 0.55 21.86
CA GLY A 63 5.60 0.52 21.18
C GLY A 63 5.47 1.46 19.97
N GLU A 64 6.59 2.08 19.54
CA GLU A 64 6.63 3.00 18.40
C GLU A 64 7.58 2.56 17.26
N GLY A 65 8.23 1.40 17.35
CA GLY A 65 8.96 0.76 16.24
C GLY A 65 10.23 1.43 15.69
N ASP A 66 10.76 2.53 16.26
CA ASP A 66 12.06 3.12 15.86
C ASP A 66 13.07 3.20 16.99
N ALA A 67 14.32 2.89 16.66
CA ALA A 67 15.48 3.42 17.36
C ALA A 67 15.79 4.84 16.82
N PRO A 68 16.15 5.83 17.65
CA PRO A 68 16.60 7.12 17.17
C PRO A 68 17.85 6.90 16.31
N THR A 69 17.82 7.46 15.11
CA THR A 69 18.96 7.50 14.20
C THR A 69 20.11 8.22 14.89
N GLY A 70 21.07 7.45 15.40
CA GLY A 70 22.26 7.95 16.07
C GLY A 70 22.55 7.14 17.32
N THR A 71 23.39 6.11 17.23
CA THR A 71 24.84 6.21 17.52
C THR A 71 25.42 4.79 17.47
N VAL A 72 26.24 4.47 16.47
CA VAL A 72 27.28 3.45 16.64
C VAL A 72 28.57 4.15 16.28
N LEU A 73 29.26 4.66 17.30
CA LEU A 73 30.66 5.06 17.18
C LEU A 73 31.45 3.77 16.93
N LEU A 74 31.96 3.59 15.71
CA LEU A 74 33.07 2.67 15.50
C LEU A 74 34.34 3.37 15.97
N PRO A 75 35.18 2.74 16.82
CA PRO A 75 36.53 3.25 17.05
C PRO A 75 37.31 3.13 15.73
N THR A 76 37.80 4.26 15.25
CA THR A 76 38.81 4.33 14.19
C THR A 76 40.19 4.07 14.78
N THR A 77 41.01 3.29 14.07
CA THR A 77 42.49 3.16 14.05
C THR A 77 42.85 1.66 13.87
N THR A 78 43.68 1.18 12.93
CA THR A 78 44.50 1.70 11.82
C THR A 78 44.93 0.47 10.97
N PRO A 79 45.58 0.64 9.80
CA PRO A 79 45.50 -0.26 8.65
C PRO A 79 46.69 -1.22 8.54
N HIS A 80 46.53 -2.30 7.78
CA HIS A 80 47.49 -2.89 6.83
C HIS A 80 46.87 -4.20 6.35
N PHE A 81 46.55 -4.34 5.06
CA PHE A 81 46.85 -5.51 4.22
C PHE A 81 46.10 -5.47 2.87
N SER A 82 46.92 -5.45 1.82
CA SER A 82 46.76 -5.88 0.42
C SER A 82 45.36 -6.13 -0.17
N PHE A 83 45.09 -5.41 -1.27
CA PHE A 83 44.10 -5.70 -2.30
C PHE A 83 44.38 -7.06 -2.99
N SER A 84 43.74 -8.15 -2.56
CA SER A 84 43.42 -9.31 -3.41
C SER A 84 42.56 -10.34 -2.67
N CYS A 85 41.26 -10.05 -2.49
CA CYS A 85 40.22 -11.08 -2.32
C CYS A 85 38.84 -10.45 -2.53
N MET A 86 38.50 -10.12 -3.77
CA MET A 86 37.12 -9.83 -4.16
C MET A 86 36.33 -11.15 -4.16
N LYS A 87 35.53 -11.34 -3.10
CA LYS A 87 34.28 -12.14 -2.97
C LYS A 87 34.26 -12.82 -1.60
N LEU A 88 33.14 -12.64 -0.89
CA LEU A 88 32.86 -13.08 0.50
C LEU A 88 33.34 -12.14 1.62
N SER A 89 32.87 -10.89 1.54
CA SER A 89 32.52 -10.13 2.74
C SER A 89 31.24 -9.38 2.39
N LEU A 90 30.15 -10.14 2.28
CA LEU A 90 28.82 -9.59 2.05
C LEU A 90 28.50 -8.72 3.26
N ALA A 91 28.57 -7.42 3.03
CA ALA A 91 28.44 -6.41 4.03
C ALA A 91 27.11 -6.58 4.75
N LEU A 92 27.19 -6.72 6.07
CA LEU A 92 26.09 -6.61 7.02
C LEU A 92 25.55 -5.17 7.00
N ILE A 93 24.96 -4.78 5.87
CA ILE A 93 24.21 -3.55 5.71
C ILE A 93 22.78 -3.94 6.02
N VAL A 94 22.48 -4.09 7.31
CA VAL A 94 21.13 -3.85 7.80
C VAL A 94 20.86 -2.36 7.56
N LYS A 95 20.50 -2.02 6.33
CA LYS A 95 19.98 -0.72 5.93
C LYS A 95 18.57 -0.63 6.48
N ARG A 96 18.45 -0.53 7.80
CA ARG A 96 17.24 -0.21 8.55
C ARG A 96 17.59 -0.13 10.03
N SER A 97 17.68 1.08 10.55
CA SER A 97 17.71 1.39 11.99
C SER A 97 16.35 1.14 12.65
N THR A 98 15.63 0.10 12.24
CA THR A 98 14.31 -0.25 12.77
C THR A 98 14.52 -1.37 13.78
N LEU A 99 13.99 -1.17 14.98
CA LEU A 99 13.94 -2.20 16.01
C LEU A 99 13.26 -3.45 15.44
N SER A 100 13.77 -4.63 15.78
CA SER A 100 13.09 -5.90 15.44
C SER A 100 11.64 -5.86 15.95
N PRO A 101 10.64 -6.22 15.12
CA PRO A 101 9.26 -6.32 15.58
C PRO A 101 9.07 -7.23 16.81
N ALA A 102 9.89 -8.29 16.94
CA ALA A 102 9.85 -9.17 18.11
C ALA A 102 10.32 -8.44 19.38
N LEU A 103 11.37 -7.60 19.27
CA LEU A 103 11.84 -6.78 20.37
C LEU A 103 10.83 -5.71 20.77
N ASP A 104 10.15 -5.07 19.80
CA ASP A 104 9.12 -4.05 20.08
C ASP A 104 7.92 -4.60 20.85
N ILE A 105 7.61 -5.90 20.67
CA ILE A 105 6.55 -6.59 21.40
C ILE A 105 7.03 -7.04 22.79
N ALA A 106 8.26 -7.55 22.87
CA ALA A 106 8.77 -8.17 24.09
C ALA A 106 9.20 -7.17 25.17
N ILE A 107 9.80 -6.04 24.79
CA ILE A 107 10.38 -5.10 25.76
C ILE A 107 9.32 -4.38 26.62
N PRO A 108 8.14 -3.99 26.11
CA PRO A 108 7.05 -3.49 26.97
C PRO A 108 6.60 -4.49 28.05
N MET A 109 6.90 -5.78 27.89
CA MET A 109 6.60 -6.83 28.86
C MET A 109 7.75 -7.05 29.87
N MET A 110 8.84 -6.28 29.79
CA MET A 110 10.00 -6.35 30.68
C MET A 110 9.95 -5.25 31.75
N SER A 111 10.51 -5.55 32.92
CA SER A 111 10.77 -4.58 33.99
C SER A 111 12.20 -4.03 33.91
N LEU A 112 12.43 -2.85 34.50
CA LEU A 112 13.77 -2.24 34.53
C LEU A 112 14.79 -3.19 35.20
N GLY A 113 15.95 -3.37 34.57
CA GLY A 113 16.99 -4.30 35.00
C GLY A 113 16.75 -5.77 34.62
N GLU A 114 15.63 -6.09 33.97
CA GLU A 114 15.31 -7.46 33.58
C GLU A 114 16.23 -7.95 32.45
N LYS A 115 16.70 -9.19 32.58
CA LYS A 115 17.38 -9.94 31.51
C LYS A 115 16.48 -11.03 31.01
N ALA A 116 16.26 -11.10 29.71
CA ALA A 116 15.40 -12.09 29.09
C ALA A 116 15.97 -12.62 27.76
N LEU A 117 15.63 -13.86 27.45
CA LEU A 117 15.77 -14.45 26.12
C LEU A 117 14.47 -14.27 25.36
N ILE A 118 14.58 -13.77 24.13
CA ILE A 118 13.44 -13.57 23.23
C ILE A 118 13.70 -14.40 21.98
N LYS A 119 12.86 -15.40 21.73
CA LYS A 119 12.90 -16.22 20.54
C LYS A 119 11.88 -15.70 19.53
N SER A 120 12.34 -15.44 18.32
CA SER A 120 11.56 -14.85 17.23
C SER A 120 11.56 -15.80 16.04
N CYS A 121 10.45 -15.84 15.29
CA CYS A 121 10.40 -16.55 14.02
C CYS A 121 10.83 -15.65 12.85
N ARG A 122 11.31 -16.26 11.76
CA ARG A 122 11.81 -15.55 10.58
C ARG A 122 10.82 -14.55 9.95
N ARG A 123 9.52 -14.74 10.15
CA ARG A 123 8.48 -13.82 9.65
C ARG A 123 8.55 -12.45 10.34
N PHE A 124 8.97 -12.40 11.60
CA PHE A 124 9.16 -11.17 12.35
C PHE A 124 10.56 -10.59 12.14
N ASP A 125 11.57 -11.46 11.95
CA ASP A 125 12.96 -11.07 11.71
C ASP A 125 13.54 -11.76 10.46
N PRO A 126 13.43 -11.14 9.28
CA PRO A 126 14.02 -11.68 8.06
C PRO A 126 15.53 -11.46 8.04
N LEU A 127 16.27 -12.30 8.78
CA LEU A 127 17.74 -12.35 8.75
C LEU A 127 18.23 -13.07 7.47
N GLU A 128 19.23 -12.50 6.81
CA GLU A 128 19.89 -13.16 5.67
C GLU A 128 20.64 -14.41 6.14
N GLY A 129 20.35 -15.56 5.51
CA GLY A 129 20.92 -16.86 5.87
C GLY A 129 20.07 -17.72 6.81
N ALA A 130 19.00 -17.16 7.39
CA ALA A 130 18.02 -17.94 8.16
C ALA A 130 17.11 -18.75 7.23
N THR A 131 16.90 -20.04 7.51
CA THR A 131 15.88 -20.89 6.88
C THR A 131 14.55 -20.76 7.62
N GLU A 132 13.47 -21.40 7.15
CA GLU A 132 12.17 -21.36 7.87
C GLU A 132 12.25 -21.97 9.28
N ASP A 133 13.19 -22.87 9.50
CA ASP A 133 13.42 -23.54 10.78
C ASP A 133 14.52 -22.90 11.63
N SER A 134 15.14 -21.80 11.15
CA SER A 134 16.23 -21.16 11.90
C SER A 134 15.71 -20.55 13.21
N GLU A 135 16.45 -20.82 14.28
CA GLU A 135 16.16 -20.34 15.62
C GLU A 135 16.88 -19.01 15.87
N ILE A 136 16.12 -17.92 15.86
CA ILE A 136 16.60 -16.56 16.12
C ILE A 136 16.35 -16.24 17.59
N VAL A 137 17.41 -16.05 18.36
CA VAL A 137 17.35 -15.78 19.81
C VAL A 137 18.08 -14.49 20.13
N TYR A 138 17.36 -13.57 20.77
CA TYR A 138 17.90 -12.36 21.35
C TYR A 138 18.10 -12.54 22.85
N GLU A 139 19.27 -12.22 23.35
CA GLU A 139 19.49 -11.99 24.77
C GLU A 139 19.43 -10.49 25.01
N VAL A 140 18.51 -10.05 25.88
CA VAL A 140 18.21 -8.62 26.09
C VAL A 140 18.27 -8.28 27.56
N GLU A 141 18.95 -7.19 27.89
CA GLU A 141 18.98 -6.54 29.21
C GLU A 141 18.35 -5.15 29.09
N LEU A 142 17.28 -4.90 29.83
CA LEU A 142 16.67 -3.56 29.91
C LEU A 142 17.42 -2.72 30.95
N LYS A 143 18.27 -1.80 30.51
CA LYS A 143 19.15 -1.02 31.39
C LYS A 143 18.50 0.23 31.98
N ASP A 144 17.77 0.96 31.15
CA ASP A 144 17.18 2.23 31.54
C ASP A 144 15.79 2.39 30.95
N LEU A 145 14.92 3.00 31.75
CA LEU A 145 13.54 3.28 31.40
C LEU A 145 13.23 4.72 31.84
N ALA A 146 13.25 5.64 30.88
CA ALA A 146 12.78 6.99 31.09
C ALA A 146 11.30 7.07 30.70
N SER A 147 10.47 7.59 31.61
CA SER A 147 9.04 7.81 31.38
C SER A 147 8.81 8.53 30.05
N GLY A 148 7.74 8.13 29.36
CA GLY A 148 7.29 8.82 28.16
C GLY A 148 7.02 10.30 28.44
N VAL A 149 7.08 11.13 27.40
CA VAL A 149 6.67 12.52 27.56
C VAL A 149 5.15 12.53 27.69
N GLU A 150 4.65 12.73 28.91
CA GLU A 150 3.23 12.96 29.17
C GLU A 150 2.85 14.31 28.57
N TYR A 151 2.05 14.33 27.49
CA TYR A 151 1.68 15.56 26.80
C TYR A 151 0.56 16.34 27.49
N GLU A 152 -0.16 15.69 28.41
CA GLU A 152 -1.34 16.22 29.09
C GLU A 152 -0.98 17.37 30.04
N ASP A 153 0.20 17.30 30.67
CA ASP A 153 0.70 18.31 31.61
C ASP A 153 1.57 19.39 30.94
N MET A 154 1.79 19.29 29.62
CA MET A 154 2.69 20.21 28.91
C MET A 154 1.97 21.46 28.43
N SER A 155 2.68 22.59 28.48
CA SER A 155 2.20 23.83 27.87
C SER A 155 1.97 23.65 26.35
N PRO A 156 0.98 24.35 25.75
CA PRO A 156 0.79 24.34 24.31
C PRO A 156 2.05 24.72 23.53
N GLU A 157 2.86 25.64 24.05
CA GLU A 157 4.11 26.11 23.46
C GLU A 157 5.16 24.99 23.39
N ASP A 158 5.35 24.25 24.50
CA ASP A 158 6.30 23.15 24.54
C ASP A 158 5.87 22.00 23.61
N ARG A 159 4.56 21.77 23.50
CA ARG A 159 4.01 20.77 22.58
C ARG A 159 4.24 21.15 21.13
N VAL A 160 4.07 22.42 20.76
CA VAL A 160 4.44 22.93 19.44
C VAL A 160 5.94 22.77 19.20
N ALA A 161 6.78 23.06 20.19
CA ALA A 161 8.23 22.90 20.06
C ALA A 161 8.65 21.44 19.80
N ILE A 162 8.07 20.49 20.54
CA ILE A 162 8.29 19.06 20.31
C ILE A 162 7.79 18.63 18.94
N ALA A 163 6.58 19.03 18.56
CA ALA A 163 6.00 18.68 17.26
C ALA A 163 6.84 19.24 16.11
N SER A 164 7.31 20.48 16.22
CA SER A 164 8.19 21.13 15.25
C SER A 164 9.53 20.40 15.14
N GLN A 165 10.13 19.99 16.26
CA GLN A 165 11.36 19.20 16.25
C GLN A 165 11.16 17.84 15.55
N ARG A 166 10.03 17.16 15.81
CA ARG A 166 9.69 15.89 15.16
C ARG A 166 9.41 16.06 13.68
N ARG A 167 8.72 17.14 13.29
CA ARG A 167 8.49 17.50 11.89
C ARG A 167 9.80 17.81 11.17
N ALA A 168 10.76 18.49 11.81
CA ALA A 168 12.08 18.75 11.23
C ALA A 168 12.83 17.44 10.92
N LYS A 169 12.85 16.48 11.85
CA LYS A 169 13.39 15.13 11.61
C LYS A 169 12.67 14.40 10.48
N GLY A 170 11.35 14.55 10.38
CA GLY A 170 10.56 14.03 9.26
C GLY A 170 10.97 14.65 7.92
N ASN A 171 11.26 15.95 7.88
CA ASN A 171 11.72 16.64 6.66
C ASN A 171 13.11 16.14 6.23
N GLU A 172 14.00 15.85 7.18
CA GLU A 172 15.31 15.24 6.90
C GLU A 172 15.14 13.85 6.27
N ALA A 173 14.31 12.99 6.88
CA ALA A 173 14.00 11.66 6.34
C ALA A 173 13.34 11.73 4.95
N TYR A 174 12.41 12.67 4.75
CA TYR A 174 11.77 12.92 3.46
C TYR A 174 12.79 13.33 2.40
N SER A 175 13.73 14.21 2.76
CA SER A 175 14.79 14.67 1.86
C SER A 175 15.78 13.56 1.53
N ALA A 176 15.99 12.60 2.45
CA ALA A 176 16.77 11.39 2.23
C ALA A 176 16.04 10.34 1.37
N GLY A 177 14.76 10.56 1.03
CA GLY A 177 13.93 9.62 0.26
C GLY A 177 13.32 8.48 1.09
N ASP A 178 13.51 8.49 2.41
CA ASP A 178 12.88 7.52 3.30
C ASP A 178 11.50 8.03 3.74
N PHE A 179 10.51 7.79 2.88
CA PHE A 179 9.13 8.22 3.13
C PHE A 179 8.46 7.47 4.27
N VAL A 180 8.87 6.23 4.57
CA VAL A 180 8.27 5.45 5.67
C VAL A 180 8.71 6.02 7.01
N ALA A 181 10.01 6.28 7.16
CA ALA A 181 10.54 6.95 8.35
C ALA A 181 9.96 8.38 8.50
N ALA A 182 9.81 9.11 7.39
CA ALA A 182 9.19 10.43 7.41
C ALA A 182 7.74 10.38 7.95
N VAL A 183 6.93 9.43 7.50
CA VAL A 183 5.55 9.23 8.00
C VAL A 183 5.55 8.94 9.50
N SER A 184 6.45 8.06 9.98
CA SER A 184 6.61 7.79 11.41
C SER A 184 6.89 9.07 12.21
N CYS A 185 7.87 9.88 11.76
CA CYS A 185 8.21 11.15 12.40
C CYS A 185 7.05 12.15 12.43
N TYR A 186 6.30 12.29 11.34
CA TYR A 186 5.15 13.20 11.33
C TYR A 186 3.99 12.70 12.18
N ASN A 187 3.68 11.40 12.18
CA ASN A 187 2.65 10.84 13.07
C ASN A 187 3.02 11.08 14.55
N ARG A 188 4.30 10.96 14.92
CA ARG A 188 4.77 11.33 16.26
C ARG A 188 4.59 12.82 16.57
N ALA A 189 4.78 13.69 15.59
CA ALA A 189 4.46 15.11 15.76
C ALA A 189 2.96 15.30 16.02
N MET A 190 2.08 14.56 15.31
CA MET A 190 0.63 14.60 15.55
C MET A 190 0.25 14.15 16.97
N VAL A 191 0.88 13.10 17.48
CA VAL A 191 0.66 12.63 18.86
C VAL A 191 1.01 13.73 19.87
N ALA A 192 2.14 14.44 19.69
CA ALA A 192 2.49 15.58 20.56
C ALA A 192 1.46 16.72 20.48
N LEU A 193 0.79 16.87 19.33
CA LEU A 193 -0.30 17.82 19.11
C LEU A 193 -1.66 17.30 19.62
N ASN A 194 -1.70 16.16 20.33
CA ASN A 194 -2.90 15.48 20.83
C ASN A 194 -3.90 15.16 19.71
N ILE A 195 -3.38 14.79 18.54
CA ILE A 195 -4.17 14.26 17.43
C ILE A 195 -3.77 12.80 17.22
N SER A 196 -4.70 11.90 17.49
CA SER A 196 -4.52 10.45 17.33
C SER A 196 -5.76 9.82 16.68
N ALA A 197 -5.77 8.49 16.54
CA ALA A 197 -6.97 7.78 16.07
C ALA A 197 -8.09 7.83 17.11
N GLU A 198 -7.74 7.87 18.40
CA GLU A 198 -8.67 7.96 19.54
C GLU A 198 -9.19 9.38 19.75
N ASN A 199 -8.38 10.39 19.41
CA ASN A 199 -8.76 11.80 19.48
C ASN A 199 -8.49 12.52 18.15
N PRO A 200 -9.45 12.50 17.20
CA PRO A 200 -9.29 13.15 15.90
C PRO A 200 -9.63 14.65 15.94
N GLU A 201 -10.07 15.19 17.08
CA GLU A 201 -10.49 16.57 17.19
C GLU A 201 -9.32 17.54 17.03
N LEU A 202 -9.55 18.62 16.27
CA LEU A 202 -8.53 19.64 16.04
C LEU A 202 -8.35 20.48 17.31
N PRO A 203 -7.10 20.76 17.73
CA PRO A 203 -6.83 21.63 18.87
C PRO A 203 -7.52 22.99 18.73
N ALA A 204 -7.96 23.55 19.86
CA ALA A 204 -8.56 24.89 19.91
C ALA A 204 -7.52 25.99 19.65
N GLU A 205 -6.29 25.80 20.17
CA GLU A 205 -5.23 26.81 20.11
C GLU A 205 -4.69 27.02 18.68
N PRO A 206 -4.56 28.28 18.22
CA PRO A 206 -4.14 28.58 16.85
C PRO A 206 -2.71 28.12 16.55
N ALA A 207 -1.81 28.16 17.53
CA ALA A 207 -0.43 27.70 17.37
C ALA A 207 -0.36 26.18 17.10
N LEU A 208 -1.12 25.39 17.86
CA LEU A 208 -1.25 23.94 17.65
C LEU A 208 -1.88 23.64 16.28
N ARG A 209 -2.95 24.37 15.91
CA ARG A 209 -3.60 24.24 14.60
C ARG A 209 -2.65 24.50 13.44
N HIS A 210 -1.83 25.55 13.54
CA HIS A 210 -0.82 25.86 12.53
C HIS A 210 0.20 24.72 12.38
N GLU A 211 0.68 24.16 13.49
CA GLU A 211 1.62 23.04 13.43
C GLU A 211 0.96 21.75 12.88
N CYS A 212 -0.32 21.51 13.19
CA CYS A 212 -1.11 20.42 12.61
C CYS A 212 -1.22 20.55 11.09
N LEU A 213 -1.51 21.76 10.60
CA LEU A 213 -1.59 22.06 9.16
C LEU A 213 -0.30 21.69 8.43
N LEU A 214 0.86 22.03 9.02
CA LEU A 214 2.17 21.69 8.45
C LEU A 214 2.38 20.16 8.41
N CYS A 215 2.05 19.47 9.51
CA CYS A 215 2.19 18.02 9.62
C CYS A 215 1.26 17.26 8.65
N PHE A 216 -0.01 17.65 8.54
CA PHE A 216 -0.95 17.04 7.59
C PHE A 216 -0.50 17.18 6.15
N ASN A 217 -0.01 18.37 5.78
CA ASN A 217 0.55 18.63 4.47
C ASN A 217 1.75 17.71 4.18
N ASN A 218 2.66 17.56 5.15
CA ASN A 218 3.83 16.70 5.01
C ASN A 218 3.47 15.21 4.96
N LEU A 219 2.50 14.76 5.74
CA LEU A 219 1.98 13.40 5.67
C LEU A 219 1.35 13.10 4.31
N ALA A 220 0.53 14.00 3.78
CA ALA A 220 -0.12 13.83 2.48
C ALA A 220 0.89 13.57 1.36
N ILE A 221 1.95 14.38 1.26
CA ILE A 221 2.97 14.18 0.23
C ILE A 221 3.78 12.90 0.46
N CYS A 222 4.03 12.49 1.69
CA CYS A 222 4.70 11.23 1.96
C CYS A 222 3.87 10.05 1.46
N TYR A 223 2.58 10.00 1.79
CA TYR A 223 1.67 8.96 1.32
C TYR A 223 1.60 8.88 -0.21
N MET A 224 1.65 10.03 -0.90
CA MET A 224 1.71 10.08 -2.36
C MET A 224 3.05 9.59 -2.95
N LYS A 225 4.13 9.62 -2.16
CA LYS A 225 5.50 9.33 -2.61
C LYS A 225 6.00 7.95 -2.21
N VAL A 226 5.32 7.24 -1.29
CA VAL A 226 5.79 5.92 -0.86
C VAL A 226 5.81 4.96 -2.07
N PRO A 227 6.98 4.43 -2.46
CA PRO A 227 7.07 3.48 -3.57
C PRO A 227 6.42 2.17 -3.14
N LYS A 228 5.33 1.78 -3.81
CA LYS A 228 4.59 0.55 -3.49
C LYS A 228 3.97 -0.09 -4.73
N GLU A 229 3.65 -1.37 -4.58
CA GLU A 229 2.93 -2.18 -5.56
C GLU A 229 1.63 -1.49 -6.03
N PRO A 230 1.25 -1.63 -7.33
CA PRO A 230 0.10 -0.94 -7.91
C PRO A 230 -1.23 -1.17 -7.16
N CYS A 231 -1.41 -2.36 -6.57
CA CYS A 231 -2.62 -2.72 -5.83
C CYS A 231 -2.77 -1.96 -4.49
N VAL A 232 -1.67 -1.49 -3.90
CA VAL A 232 -1.66 -0.75 -2.62
C VAL A 232 -1.72 0.76 -2.85
N LEU A 233 -1.32 1.22 -4.04
CA LEU A 233 -1.18 2.63 -4.38
C LEU A 233 -2.49 3.43 -4.22
N LEU A 234 -3.64 2.87 -4.63
CA LEU A 234 -4.94 3.53 -4.48
C LEU A 234 -5.32 3.76 -3.02
N ASN A 235 -4.98 2.83 -2.12
CA ASN A 235 -5.27 2.99 -0.70
C ASN A 235 -4.43 4.12 -0.09
N GLU A 236 -3.18 4.29 -0.51
CA GLU A 236 -2.33 5.37 -0.03
C GLU A 236 -2.78 6.74 -0.55
N TYR A 237 -3.25 6.84 -1.80
CA TYR A 237 -3.86 8.08 -2.29
C TYR A 237 -5.14 8.45 -1.52
N ARG A 238 -5.93 7.47 -1.07
CA ARG A 238 -7.09 7.74 -0.18
C ARG A 238 -6.65 8.30 1.17
N LYS A 239 -5.60 7.74 1.78
CA LYS A 239 -5.02 8.29 3.03
C LYS A 239 -4.46 9.69 2.81
N ALA A 240 -3.74 9.91 1.71
CA ALA A 240 -3.20 11.23 1.35
C ALA A 240 -4.31 12.27 1.20
N MET A 241 -5.39 11.91 0.50
CA MET A 241 -6.56 12.76 0.30
C MET A 241 -7.22 13.12 1.65
N ALA A 242 -7.40 12.16 2.55
CA ALA A 242 -7.92 12.42 3.89
C ALA A 242 -7.04 13.42 4.67
N LYS A 243 -5.70 13.32 4.55
CA LYS A 243 -4.79 14.31 5.16
C LYS A 243 -4.86 15.68 4.49
N CYS A 244 -5.13 15.75 3.18
CA CYS A 244 -5.40 17.02 2.53
C CYS A 244 -6.72 17.64 3.01
N ASP A 245 -7.77 16.84 3.22
CA ASP A 245 -9.05 17.33 3.74
C ASP A 245 -8.88 17.91 5.15
N GLN A 246 -8.19 17.20 6.05
CA GLN A 246 -7.84 17.71 7.39
C GLN A 246 -7.02 19.01 7.34
N ALA A 247 -6.13 19.16 6.35
CA ALA A 247 -5.40 20.42 6.14
C ALA A 247 -6.31 21.55 5.64
N LEU A 248 -7.31 21.26 4.80
CA LEU A 248 -8.25 22.26 4.27
C LEU A 248 -9.33 22.67 5.28
N GLU A 249 -9.68 21.80 6.24
CA GLU A 249 -10.49 22.15 7.41
C GLU A 249 -9.79 23.19 8.30
N LEU A 250 -8.46 23.14 8.37
CA LEU A 250 -7.65 24.13 9.08
C LEU A 250 -7.47 25.42 8.27
N ASP A 251 -7.15 25.29 6.98
CA ASP A 251 -6.94 26.41 6.06
C ASP A 251 -7.47 26.06 4.65
N GLY A 252 -8.69 26.50 4.36
CA GLY A 252 -9.35 26.24 3.07
C GLY A 252 -8.68 26.92 1.87
N ARG A 253 -7.75 27.86 2.09
CA ARG A 253 -6.98 28.53 1.04
C ARG A 253 -5.57 27.96 0.89
N ASN A 254 -5.28 26.83 1.51
CA ASN A 254 -3.94 26.25 1.46
C ASN A 254 -3.61 25.68 0.07
N VAL A 255 -2.77 26.39 -0.69
CA VAL A 255 -2.37 26.00 -2.06
C VAL A 255 -1.71 24.61 -2.09
N LYS A 256 -0.88 24.26 -1.09
CA LYS A 256 -0.22 22.96 -1.03
C LYS A 256 -1.22 21.82 -0.81
N ALA A 257 -2.19 22.01 0.09
CA ALA A 257 -3.22 21.00 0.33
C ALA A 257 -4.14 20.83 -0.88
N LEU A 258 -4.59 21.92 -1.51
CA LEU A 258 -5.42 21.88 -2.72
C LEU A 258 -4.72 21.19 -3.90
N THR A 259 -3.45 21.54 -4.18
CA THR A 259 -2.69 20.94 -5.28
C THR A 259 -2.41 19.45 -5.07
N ARG A 260 -2.16 19.03 -3.82
CA ARG A 260 -1.98 17.63 -3.44
C ARG A 260 -3.31 16.85 -3.53
N LYS A 261 -4.41 17.43 -3.03
CA LYS A 261 -5.77 16.85 -3.14
C LYS A 261 -6.14 16.62 -4.61
N PHE A 262 -5.92 17.62 -5.47
CA PHE A 262 -6.14 17.50 -6.91
C PHE A 262 -5.35 16.34 -7.54
N THR A 263 -4.09 16.18 -7.14
CA THR A 263 -3.28 15.06 -7.63
C THR A 263 -3.85 13.73 -7.16
N CYS A 264 -4.25 13.62 -5.90
CA CYS A 264 -4.87 12.39 -5.37
C CYS A 264 -6.19 12.05 -6.08
N THR A 265 -7.06 13.04 -6.31
CA THR A 265 -8.35 12.81 -6.99
C THR A 265 -8.16 12.38 -8.45
N LEU A 266 -7.17 12.95 -9.16
CA LEU A 266 -6.79 12.50 -10.51
C LEU A 266 -6.31 11.05 -10.54
N GLU A 267 -5.44 10.65 -9.61
CA GLU A 267 -4.91 9.27 -9.56
C GLU A 267 -5.98 8.26 -9.13
N LEU A 268 -6.95 8.69 -8.31
CA LEU A 268 -8.12 7.90 -7.93
C LEU A 268 -9.23 7.88 -9.00
N ASN A 269 -9.04 8.56 -10.14
CA ASN A 269 -10.04 8.74 -11.20
C ASN A 269 -11.38 9.35 -10.72
N ARG A 270 -11.33 10.21 -9.70
CA ARG A 270 -12.49 10.98 -9.19
C ARG A 270 -12.48 12.36 -9.84
N LEU A 271 -12.97 12.42 -11.08
CA LEU A 271 -12.83 13.61 -11.92
C LEU A 271 -13.71 14.78 -11.46
N GLU A 272 -14.88 14.47 -10.89
CA GLU A 272 -15.84 15.44 -10.35
C GLU A 272 -15.25 16.16 -9.13
N ASP A 273 -14.72 15.41 -8.16
CA ASP A 273 -13.98 15.96 -7.02
C ASP A 273 -12.79 16.81 -7.46
N ALA A 274 -12.09 16.40 -8.52
CA ALA A 274 -10.94 17.13 -9.05
C ALA A 274 -11.36 18.49 -9.64
N GLU A 275 -12.53 18.56 -10.26
CA GLU A 275 -13.10 19.81 -10.77
C GLU A 275 -13.42 20.78 -9.64
N GLU A 276 -14.06 20.32 -8.56
CA GLU A 276 -14.35 21.15 -7.38
C GLU A 276 -13.08 21.73 -6.76
N VAL A 277 -12.02 20.92 -6.64
CA VAL A 277 -10.72 21.37 -6.11
C VAL A 277 -10.10 22.42 -7.02
N VAL A 278 -10.19 22.27 -8.34
CA VAL A 278 -9.68 23.26 -9.30
C VAL A 278 -10.46 24.56 -9.22
N GLN A 279 -11.79 24.50 -9.15
CA GLN A 279 -12.63 25.70 -9.03
C GLN A 279 -12.34 26.47 -7.73
N THR A 280 -12.10 25.75 -6.64
CA THR A 280 -11.69 26.36 -5.36
C THR A 280 -10.29 26.96 -5.46
N GLY A 281 -9.34 26.24 -6.08
CA GLY A 281 -7.97 26.68 -6.22
C GLY A 281 -7.77 27.86 -7.18
N LEU A 282 -8.57 27.98 -8.24
CA LEU A 282 -8.54 29.13 -9.16
C LEU A 282 -8.84 30.45 -8.45
N LYS A 283 -9.63 30.43 -7.37
CA LYS A 283 -9.91 31.61 -6.54
C LYS A 283 -8.73 32.00 -5.63
N VAL A 284 -7.79 31.10 -5.41
CA VAL A 284 -6.64 31.28 -4.51
C VAL A 284 -5.37 31.60 -5.31
N ASP A 285 -5.07 30.81 -6.33
CA ASP A 285 -3.88 30.91 -7.19
C ASP A 285 -4.30 30.58 -8.64
N GLU A 286 -4.78 31.60 -9.37
CA GLU A 286 -5.32 31.43 -10.72
C GLU A 286 -4.30 30.78 -11.67
N GLU A 287 -3.05 31.25 -11.66
CA GLU A 287 -1.99 30.81 -12.58
C GLU A 287 -1.70 29.31 -12.39
N ARG A 288 -1.48 28.88 -11.14
CA ARG A 288 -1.18 27.49 -10.84
C ARG A 288 -2.35 26.57 -11.18
N PHE A 289 -3.58 26.96 -10.83
CA PHE A 289 -4.74 26.10 -11.03
C PHE A 289 -5.23 26.08 -12.48
N ARG A 290 -4.89 27.07 -13.32
CA ARG A 290 -5.11 26.99 -14.78
C ARG A 290 -4.36 25.83 -15.42
N VAL A 291 -3.12 25.59 -14.97
CA VAL A 291 -2.31 24.46 -15.46
C VAL A 291 -2.95 23.13 -15.03
N LEU A 292 -3.46 23.06 -13.80
CA LEU A 292 -4.15 21.87 -13.29
C LEU A 292 -5.49 21.63 -14.00
N GLU A 293 -6.24 22.68 -14.31
CA GLU A 293 -7.47 22.61 -15.10
C GLU A 293 -7.22 22.00 -16.48
N ALA A 294 -6.16 22.43 -17.18
CA ALA A 294 -5.79 21.85 -18.46
C ALA A 294 -5.45 20.35 -18.35
N LYS A 295 -4.78 19.94 -17.26
CA LYS A 295 -4.48 18.53 -16.96
C LYS A 295 -5.77 17.72 -16.72
N LEU A 296 -6.72 18.27 -15.97
CA LEU A 296 -8.03 17.65 -15.74
C LEU A 296 -8.81 17.45 -17.05
N ARG A 297 -8.90 18.49 -17.87
CA ARG A 297 -9.57 18.43 -19.18
C ARG A 297 -8.96 17.37 -20.10
N SER A 298 -7.62 17.23 -20.08
CA SER A 298 -6.95 16.17 -20.84
C SER A 298 -7.32 14.77 -20.35
N LYS A 299 -7.47 14.58 -19.02
CA LYS A 299 -7.87 13.30 -18.42
C LYS A 299 -9.33 12.97 -18.72
N GLN A 300 -10.25 13.93 -18.58
CA GLN A 300 -11.67 13.79 -18.95
C GLN A 300 -11.84 13.37 -20.41
N ARG A 301 -11.15 14.06 -21.34
CA ARG A 301 -11.16 13.69 -22.77
C ARG A 301 -10.64 12.27 -23.06
N LYS A 302 -9.78 11.73 -22.19
CA LYS A 302 -9.29 10.35 -22.34
C LYS A 302 -10.32 9.36 -21.80
N ASP A 303 -10.88 9.63 -20.64
CA ASP A 303 -11.93 8.82 -20.01
C ASP A 303 -13.20 8.76 -20.89
N ASP A 304 -13.64 9.89 -21.46
CA ASP A 304 -14.76 9.96 -22.40
C ASP A 304 -14.51 9.17 -23.68
N ARG A 305 -13.27 9.21 -24.20
CA ARG A 305 -12.86 8.42 -25.37
C ARG A 305 -12.90 6.93 -25.06
N GLU A 306 -12.35 6.52 -23.93
CA GLU A 306 -12.35 5.13 -23.47
C GLU A 306 -13.79 4.61 -23.24
N LYS A 307 -14.65 5.41 -22.60
CA LYS A 307 -16.08 5.11 -22.44
C LYS A 307 -16.77 4.97 -23.80
N THR A 308 -16.58 5.93 -24.70
CA THR A 308 -17.17 5.90 -26.04
C THR A 308 -16.75 4.66 -26.83
N ASP A 309 -15.46 4.31 -26.76
CA ASP A 309 -14.94 3.12 -27.43
C ASP A 309 -15.46 1.82 -26.80
N LEU A 310 -15.62 1.78 -25.48
CA LEU A 310 -16.26 0.67 -24.77
C LEU A 310 -17.73 0.52 -25.22
N TYR A 311 -18.51 1.60 -25.23
CA TYR A 311 -19.89 1.60 -25.69
C TYR A 311 -20.02 1.12 -27.14
N LYS A 312 -19.12 1.56 -28.04
CA LYS A 312 -19.09 1.09 -29.44
C LYS A 312 -18.82 -0.42 -29.53
N ARG A 313 -17.88 -0.95 -28.75
CA ARG A 313 -17.59 -2.40 -28.73
C ARG A 313 -18.77 -3.20 -28.18
N MET A 314 -19.44 -2.71 -27.13
CA MET A 314 -20.63 -3.35 -26.57
C MET A 314 -21.80 -3.34 -27.55
N MET A 315 -22.04 -2.22 -28.25
CA MET A 315 -23.10 -2.12 -29.27
C MET A 315 -22.84 -3.02 -30.48
N LYS A 316 -21.59 -3.12 -30.94
CA LYS A 316 -21.23 -4.01 -32.05
C LYS A 316 -21.48 -5.48 -31.73
N GLY A 317 -21.26 -5.91 -30.49
CA GLY A 317 -21.58 -7.26 -30.03
C GLY A 317 -23.09 -7.55 -29.94
N PHE A 318 -23.94 -6.52 -29.97
CA PHE A 318 -25.41 -6.65 -30.01
C PHE A 318 -25.96 -6.66 -31.44
N ASP A 319 -25.26 -6.00 -32.38
CA ASP A 319 -25.62 -5.91 -33.81
C ASP A 319 -25.13 -7.13 -34.61
N ASP A 320 -24.22 -7.94 -34.07
CA ASP A 320 -23.86 -9.28 -34.58
C ASP A 320 -25.00 -10.32 -34.37
N GLY A 321 -26.25 -9.86 -34.47
CA GLY A 321 -27.46 -10.67 -34.60
C GLY A 321 -27.46 -11.44 -35.93
N LYS A 322 -26.63 -12.49 -36.00
CA LYS A 322 -26.58 -13.51 -37.07
C LYS A 322 -27.92 -14.21 -37.37
N GLY A 323 -29.02 -13.84 -36.71
CA GLY A 323 -30.35 -14.37 -36.95
C GLY A 323 -31.06 -13.75 -38.17
N VAL A 324 -30.85 -12.46 -38.48
CA VAL A 324 -31.68 -11.76 -39.48
C VAL A 324 -31.13 -11.92 -40.92
N GLU A 325 -29.81 -12.03 -41.09
CA GLU A 325 -29.21 -12.26 -42.41
C GLU A 325 -29.34 -13.72 -42.86
N ALA A 326 -29.20 -14.69 -41.94
CA ALA A 326 -29.38 -16.11 -42.24
C ALA A 326 -30.81 -16.43 -42.68
N GLU A 327 -31.83 -15.82 -42.04
CA GLU A 327 -33.24 -16.02 -42.40
C GLU A 327 -33.56 -15.43 -43.79
N LYS A 328 -32.99 -14.27 -44.15
CA LYS A 328 -33.17 -13.69 -45.50
C LYS A 328 -32.51 -14.52 -46.59
N ASP A 329 -31.36 -15.12 -46.32
CA ASP A 329 -30.66 -15.97 -47.29
C ASP A 329 -31.32 -17.36 -47.43
N GLU A 330 -31.87 -17.94 -46.37
CA GLU A 330 -32.69 -19.16 -46.47
C GLU A 330 -34.02 -18.92 -47.21
N VAL A 331 -34.68 -17.78 -46.98
CA VAL A 331 -35.92 -17.44 -47.70
C VAL A 331 -35.65 -17.25 -49.20
N LYS A 332 -34.54 -16.59 -49.57
CA LYS A 332 -34.15 -16.47 -50.99
C LYS A 332 -33.77 -17.79 -51.63
N LYS A 333 -33.06 -18.66 -50.89
CA LYS A 333 -32.67 -19.99 -51.37
C LYS A 333 -33.90 -20.87 -51.62
N THR A 334 -34.85 -20.89 -50.69
CA THR A 334 -36.11 -21.64 -50.82
C THR A 334 -37.02 -21.10 -51.93
N GLU A 335 -37.04 -19.79 -52.17
CA GLU A 335 -37.78 -19.22 -53.31
C GLU A 335 -37.13 -19.60 -54.66
N MET A 336 -35.80 -19.61 -54.74
CA MET A 336 -35.08 -20.04 -55.94
C MET A 336 -35.29 -21.53 -56.24
N GLU A 337 -35.22 -22.40 -55.24
CA GLU A 337 -35.45 -23.85 -55.40
C GLU A 337 -36.88 -24.17 -55.87
N ARG A 338 -37.89 -23.42 -55.42
CA ARG A 338 -39.27 -23.54 -55.94
C ARG A 338 -39.38 -23.14 -57.40
N LYS A 339 -38.72 -22.05 -57.81
CA LYS A 339 -38.73 -21.58 -59.22
C LYS A 339 -38.05 -22.60 -60.15
N VAL A 340 -36.93 -23.18 -59.72
CA VAL A 340 -36.23 -24.23 -60.48
C VAL A 340 -37.09 -25.50 -60.58
N SER A 341 -37.69 -25.94 -59.46
CA SER A 341 -38.57 -27.13 -59.46
C SER A 341 -39.79 -26.94 -60.37
N PHE A 342 -40.41 -25.75 -60.36
CA PHE A 342 -41.51 -25.43 -61.26
C PHE A 342 -41.09 -25.51 -62.74
N PHE A 343 -39.92 -24.96 -63.08
CA PHE A 343 -39.42 -24.98 -64.45
C PHE A 343 -39.13 -26.41 -64.95
N ILE A 344 -38.57 -27.27 -64.09
CA ILE A 344 -38.34 -28.69 -64.41
C ILE A 344 -39.67 -29.40 -64.66
N ILE A 345 -40.68 -29.19 -63.81
CA ILE A 345 -42.00 -29.80 -63.98
C ILE A 345 -42.62 -29.38 -65.33
N VAL A 346 -42.54 -28.10 -65.69
CA VAL A 346 -43.05 -27.61 -66.98
C VAL A 346 -42.36 -28.29 -68.16
N ILE A 347 -41.03 -28.43 -68.12
CA ILE A 347 -40.26 -29.12 -69.18
C ILE A 347 -40.69 -30.58 -69.30
N VAL A 348 -40.87 -31.28 -68.18
CA VAL A 348 -41.30 -32.69 -68.17
C VAL A 348 -42.70 -32.83 -68.76
N VAL A 349 -43.65 -31.97 -68.37
CA VAL A 349 -45.02 -31.99 -68.89
C VAL A 349 -45.04 -31.72 -70.40
N ILE A 350 -44.29 -30.73 -70.88
CA ILE A 350 -44.18 -30.45 -72.32
C ILE A 350 -43.59 -31.66 -73.06
N SER A 351 -42.57 -32.30 -72.51
CA SER A 351 -41.94 -33.48 -73.11
C SER A 351 -42.93 -34.65 -73.22
N ILE A 352 -43.76 -34.88 -72.18
CA ILE A 352 -44.81 -35.90 -72.21
C ILE A 352 -45.86 -35.58 -73.27
N ILE A 353 -46.30 -34.33 -73.37
CA ILE A 353 -47.30 -33.91 -74.38
C ILE A 353 -46.74 -34.11 -75.80
N LEU A 354 -45.47 -33.78 -76.04
CA LEU A 354 -44.83 -34.00 -77.33
C LEU A 354 -44.70 -35.49 -77.65
N ALA A 355 -44.37 -36.32 -76.66
CA ALA A 355 -44.30 -37.77 -76.84
C ALA A 355 -45.68 -38.39 -77.14
N THR A 356 -46.75 -37.96 -76.47
CA THR A 356 -48.10 -38.46 -76.72
C THR A 356 -48.65 -38.00 -78.07
N LEU A 357 -48.39 -36.75 -78.47
CA LEU A 357 -48.71 -36.27 -79.82
C LEU A 357 -47.92 -37.02 -80.89
N GLY A 358 -46.65 -37.31 -80.64
CA GLY A 358 -45.82 -38.14 -81.53
C GLY A 358 -46.36 -39.56 -81.67
N LEU A 359 -46.76 -40.19 -80.55
CA LEU A 359 -47.36 -41.52 -80.56
C LEU A 359 -48.70 -41.54 -81.30
N PHE A 360 -49.55 -40.53 -81.08
CA PHE A 360 -50.84 -40.39 -81.75
C PHE A 360 -50.67 -40.18 -83.26
N ALA A 361 -49.72 -39.33 -83.67
CA ALA A 361 -49.39 -39.14 -85.08
C ALA A 361 -48.85 -40.43 -85.71
N TRP A 362 -47.99 -41.17 -85.00
CA TRP A 362 -47.47 -42.45 -85.46
C TRP A 362 -48.59 -43.50 -85.65
N MET A 363 -49.51 -43.63 -84.69
CA MET A 363 -50.66 -44.54 -84.81
C MET A 363 -51.61 -44.15 -85.96
N HIS A 364 -51.74 -42.86 -86.28
CA HIS A 364 -52.62 -42.40 -87.38
C HIS A 364 -51.98 -42.60 -88.77
N PHE A 365 -50.65 -42.55 -88.87
CA PHE A 365 -49.92 -42.75 -90.13
C PHE A 365 -49.55 -44.21 -90.42
N PHE A 366 -49.48 -45.07 -89.40
CA PHE A 366 -49.14 -46.50 -89.53
C PHE A 366 -50.18 -47.41 -88.87
N PRO A 367 -51.38 -47.56 -89.45
CA PRO A 367 -52.47 -48.37 -88.85
C PRO A 367 -52.26 -49.90 -88.95
N GLU A 368 -51.23 -50.38 -89.64
CA GLU A 368 -51.01 -51.82 -89.91
C GLU A 368 -49.69 -52.40 -89.31
N ALA A 369 -49.12 -51.75 -88.28
CA ALA A 369 -47.92 -52.23 -87.58
C ALA A 369 -48.24 -52.97 -86.26
#